data_AF-A0A835LG56-F1
#
_entry.id   AF-A0A835LG56-F1
#
_cell.length_a   1.000
_cell.length_b   1.000
_cell.length_c   1.000
_cell.angle_alpha   90.00
_cell.angle_beta   90.00
_cell.angle_gamma   90.00
#
_symmetry.space_group_name_H-M   'P 1'
#
loop_
_entity.id
_entity.type
_entity.pdbx_description
1 polymer ?
#
loop_
_entity_poly.entity_id
_entity_poly.type
_entity_poly.pdbx_seq_one_letter_code
_entity_poly.pdbx_strand_id
1 'polypeptide(L)' 'MDEVLASIAETIKKFAVIYLVDITEVPDFDTMYELNNKINWALKDKQEFIDIVETVYRGARKGRGLVIAPKDYSTKYRY' A
#
# COMPACT_ATOMS: atom_id res chain seq x y z
N MET A 1 12.05 7.22 0.89
CA MET A 1 10.79 6.50 0.57
C MET A 1 10.16 7.12 -0.67
N ASP A 2 10.10 8.45 -0.70
CA ASP A 2 9.52 9.25 -1.79
C ASP A 2 10.17 8.98 -3.16
N GLU A 3 11.50 8.92 -3.25
CA GLU A 3 12.21 8.60 -4.50
C GLU A 3 11.88 7.18 -5.02
N VAL A 4 11.66 6.24 -4.10
CA VAL A 4 11.27 4.88 -4.46
C VAL A 4 9.87 4.88 -5.03
N LEU A 5 8.93 5.58 -4.38
CA LEU A 5 7.55 5.73 -4.86
C LEU A 5 7.50 6.47 -6.20
N ALA A 6 8.32 7.52 -6.37
CA ALA A 6 8.42 8.25 -7.64
C ALA A 6 8.92 7.34 -8.77
N SER A 7 9.92 6.48 -8.51
CA SER A 7 10.41 5.53 -9.51
C SER A 7 9.38 4.45 -9.89
N ILE A 8 8.49 4.09 -8.96
CA ILE A 8 7.45 3.08 -9.21
C ILE A 8 6.19 3.71 -9.82
N ALA A 9 5.94 5.00 -9.58
CA ALA A 9 4.77 5.72 -10.07
C ALA A 9 4.60 5.56 -11.59
N GLU A 10 5.69 5.63 -12.34
CA GLU A 10 5.67 5.44 -13.79
C GLU A 10 5.25 4.02 -14.22
N THR A 11 5.68 3.01 -13.46
CA THR A 11 5.34 1.59 -13.71
C THR A 11 3.87 1.30 -13.43
N ILE A 12 3.31 1.90 -12.37
CA ILE A 12 1.94 1.63 -11.93
C ILE A 12 0.89 2.62 -12.48
N LYS A 13 1.31 3.65 -13.24
CA LYS A 13 0.44 4.73 -13.76
C LYS A 13 -0.80 4.26 -14.53
N LYS A 14 -0.78 3.03 -15.07
CA LYS A 14 -1.90 2.43 -15.80
C LYS A 14 -3.04 1.96 -14.89
N PHE A 15 -2.79 1.78 -13.59
CA PHE A 15 -3.76 1.18 -12.67
C PHE A 15 -3.76 1.79 -11.26
N ALA A 16 -2.81 2.65 -10.91
CA ALA A 16 -2.77 3.36 -9.63
C ALA A 16 -2.15 4.76 -9.77
N VAL A 17 -2.61 5.68 -8.92
CA VAL A 17 -2.06 7.04 -8.75
C VAL A 17 -1.67 7.20 -7.29
N ILE A 18 -0.48 7.71 -7.03
CA ILE A 18 0.04 7.94 -5.68
C ILE A 18 -0.11 9.42 -5.33
N TYR A 19 -0.64 9.70 -4.15
CA TYR A 19 -0.70 11.03 -3.57
C TYR A 19 0.11 11.05 -2.28
N LEU A 20 0.83 12.15 -2.06
CA LEU A 20 1.49 12.44 -0.79
C LEU A 20 0.60 13.41 -0.02
N VAL A 21 0.27 13.06 1.22
CA VAL A 21 -0.60 13.84 2.10
C VAL A 21 0.15 14.08 3.40
N ASP A 22 0.19 15.33 3.83
CA ASP A 22 0.74 15.72 5.13
C ASP A 22 -0.35 15.58 6.22
N ILE A 23 -0.09 14.72 7.20
CA ILE A 23 -0.99 14.45 8.32
C ILE A 23 -1.05 15.59 9.35
N THR A 24 -0.09 16.50 9.33
CA THR A 24 -0.08 17.67 10.22
C THR A 24 -1.01 18.78 9.73
N GLU A 25 -1.17 18.91 8.42
CA GLU A 25 -2.06 19.88 7.80
C GLU A 25 -3.50 19.36 7.66
N VAL A 26 -3.68 18.04 7.53
CA VAL A 26 -4.99 17.40 7.35
C VAL A 26 -5.22 16.32 8.41
N PRO A 27 -5.57 16.70 9.67
CA PRO A 27 -5.74 15.76 10.77
C PRO A 27 -7.08 15.01 10.76
N ASP A 28 -8.06 15.45 9.95
CA ASP A 28 -9.45 14.96 9.95
C ASP A 28 -9.59 13.44 9.75
N PHE A 29 -8.58 12.83 9.14
CA PHE A 29 -8.56 11.42 8.80
C PHE A 29 -7.90 10.53 9.86
N ASP A 30 -7.12 11.10 10.79
CA ASP A 30 -6.32 10.32 11.74
C ASP A 30 -7.20 9.53 12.73
N THR A 31 -8.33 10.12 13.15
CA THR A 31 -9.29 9.48 14.06
C THR A 31 -10.18 8.43 13.37
N MET A 32 -10.37 8.52 12.05
CA MET A 32 -11.29 7.66 11.30
C MET A 32 -10.62 6.40 10.72
N TYR A 33 -9.30 6.42 10.47
CA TYR A 33 -8.57 5.27 9.92
C TYR A 33 -7.99 4.36 11.02
N GLU A 34 -8.70 3.28 11.32
CA GLU A 34 -8.25 2.24 12.28
C GLU A 34 -6.86 1.68 11.94
N LEU A 35 -6.04 1.46 12.98
CA LEU A 35 -4.62 1.09 12.92
C LEU A 35 -4.29 -0.20 12.16
N ASN A 36 -5.26 -1.09 11.93
CA ASN A 36 -5.03 -2.41 11.32
C ASN A 36 -5.23 -2.47 9.80
N ASN A 37 -5.70 -1.38 9.17
CA ASN A 37 -6.03 -1.36 7.74
C ASN A 37 -4.96 -0.68 6.86
N LYS A 38 -3.74 -0.49 7.38
CA LYS A 38 -2.66 0.27 6.71
C LYS A 38 -1.30 -0.42 6.81
N ILE A 39 -0.48 -0.22 5.76
CA ILE A 39 0.95 -0.59 5.77
C ILE A 39 1.71 0.52 6.49
N ASN A 40 2.26 0.23 7.68
CA ASN A 40 2.95 1.20 8.53
C ASN A 40 4.46 0.94 8.66
N TRP A 41 5.00 -0.06 7.98
CA TRP A 41 6.43 -0.36 7.97
C TRP A 41 7.08 0.07 6.66
N ALA A 42 8.39 0.32 6.70
CA ALA A 42 9.17 0.62 5.52
C ALA A 42 9.31 -0.63 4.64
N LEU A 43 8.70 -0.60 3.45
CA LEU A 43 8.93 -1.60 2.40
C LEU A 43 10.33 -1.40 1.83
N LYS A 44 11.15 -2.46 1.87
CA LYS A 44 12.54 -2.42 1.38
C LYS A 44 12.65 -2.75 -0.10
N ASP A 45 11.73 -3.54 -0.63
CA ASP A 45 11.73 -3.99 -2.01
C ASP A 45 10.64 -3.28 -2.82
N LYS A 46 11.02 -2.80 -4.00
CA LYS A 46 10.12 -2.12 -4.94
C LYS A 46 9.11 -3.11 -5.54
N GLN A 47 9.55 -4.34 -5.79
CA GLN A 47 8.69 -5.36 -6.39
C GLN A 47 7.56 -5.73 -5.44
N GLU A 48 7.87 -5.85 -4.15
CA GLU A 48 6.89 -6.13 -3.10
C GLU A 48 5.74 -5.10 -3.08
N PHE A 49 6.06 -3.81 -3.26
CA PHE A 49 5.03 -2.76 -3.36
C PHE A 49 4.18 -2.91 -4.63
N ILE A 50 4.81 -3.19 -5.78
CA ILE A 50 4.10 -3.37 -7.05
C ILE A 50 3.11 -4.55 -6.96
N ASP A 51 3.55 -5.67 -6.40
CA ASP A 51 2.73 -6.89 -6.27
C ASP A 51 1.50 -6.66 -5.37
N ILE A 52 1.67 -5.87 -4.29
CA ILE A 52 0.56 -5.46 -3.42
C ILE A 52 -0.45 -4.61 -4.20
N VAL A 53 0.00 -3.55 -4.89
CA VAL A 53 -0.90 -2.65 -5.64
C VAL A 53 -1.62 -3.42 -6.75
N GLU A 54 -0.93 -4.33 -7.44
CA GLU A 54 -1.54 -5.17 -8.47
C GLU A 54 -2.61 -6.10 -7.89
N THR A 55 -2.35 -6.71 -6.73
CA THR A 55 -3.30 -7.58 -6.04
C THR A 55 -4.56 -6.81 -5.62
N VAL A 56 -4.39 -5.59 -5.10
CA VAL A 56 -5.49 -4.68 -4.78
C VAL A 56 -6.27 -4.32 -6.04
N TYR A 57 -5.60 -3.90 -7.11
CA TYR A 57 -6.26 -3.52 -8.36
C TYR A 57 -7.07 -4.68 -8.96
N ARG A 58 -6.49 -5.88 -9.03
CA ARG A 58 -7.17 -7.08 -9.56
C ARG A 58 -8.36 -7.50 -8.69
N GLY A 59 -8.25 -7.40 -7.37
CA GLY A 59 -9.33 -7.74 -6.44
C GLY A 59 -10.46 -6.72 -6.45
N ALA A 60 -10.13 -5.43 -6.40
CA ALA A 60 -11.08 -4.33 -6.43
C ALA A 60 -11.86 -4.30 -7.75
N ARG A 61 -11.22 -4.55 -8.90
CA ARG A 61 -11.90 -4.67 -10.20
C ARG A 61 -12.92 -5.81 -10.28
N LYS A 62 -12.83 -6.80 -9.37
CA LYS A 62 -13.80 -7.90 -9.24
C LYS A 62 -14.87 -7.61 -8.18
N GLY A 63 -14.92 -6.41 -7.62
CA GLY A 63 -15.88 -6.01 -6.59
C GLY A 63 -15.57 -6.56 -5.19
N ARG A 64 -14.32 -6.98 -4.92
CA ARG A 64 -13.93 -7.47 -3.58
C ARG A 64 -13.52 -6.29 -2.69
N GLY A 65 -14.10 -6.21 -1.50
CA GLY A 65 -13.74 -5.21 -0.48
C GLY A 65 -12.49 -5.56 0.35
N LEU A 66 -12.02 -6.81 0.28
CA LEU A 66 -10.81 -7.28 0.95
C LEU A 66 -9.99 -8.16 0.00
N VAL A 67 -8.67 -7.94 -0.01
CA VAL A 67 -7.71 -8.76 -0.75
C VAL A 67 -6.65 -9.28 0.20
N ILE A 68 -6.16 -10.49 -0.07
CA ILE A 68 -5.08 -11.10 0.70
C ILE A 68 -3.77 -10.80 -0.02
N ALA A 69 -2.77 -10.36 0.72
CA ALA A 69 -1.46 -10.09 0.16
C ALA A 69 -0.82 -11.37 -0.42
N PRO A 70 -0.01 -11.26 -1.49
CA PRO A 70 0.62 -12.41 -2.12
C PRO A 70 1.70 -13.08 -1.23
N LYS A 71 2.23 -12.36 -0.24
CA LYS A 71 3.24 -12.81 0.70
C LYS A 71 2.73 -12.68 2.13
N ASP A 72 3.11 -13.62 2.99
CA ASP A 72 2.83 -13.52 4.41
C ASP A 72 3.81 -12.55 5.08
N TYR A 73 3.27 -11.47 5.65
CA TYR A 73 4.02 -10.47 6.41
C TYR A 73 3.96 -10.73 7.92
N SER A 74 3.35 -11.84 8.35
CA SER A 74 3.28 -12.24 9.74
C SER A 74 4.67 -12.52 10.31
N THR A 75 4.91 -12.07 11.53
CA THR A 75 6.14 -12.35 12.29
C THR A 75 6.23 -13.81 12.75
N LYS A 76 5.22 -14.65 12.46
CA LYS A 76 5.15 -16.06 12.89
C LYS A 76 6.33 -16.93 12.46
N TYR A 77 7.06 -16.58 11.40
CA TYR A 77 8.21 -17.35 10.89
C TYR A 77 9.57 -16.69 11.17
N ARG A 78 9.63 -15.67 12.04
CA ARG A 78 10.87 -14.95 12.37
C ARG A 78 11.60 -15.48 13.63
N TYR A 79 11.25 -16.68 14.11
CA TYR A 79 11.89 -17.33 15.25
C TYR A 79 12.17 -18.80 14.98
#